data_AF-A0A367KL53-F1
#
_entry.id   AF-A0A367KL53-F1
#
_cell.length_a   1.000
_cell.length_b   1.000
_cell.length_c   1.000
_cell.angle_alpha   90.00
_cell.angle_beta   90.00
_cell.angle_gamma   90.00
#
_symmetry.space_group_name_H-M   'P 1'
#
loop_
_entity.id
_entity.type
_entity.pdbx_description
1 polymer ?
#
loop_
_entity_poly.entity_id
_entity_poly.type
_entity_poly.pdbx_seq_one_letter_code
_entity_poly.pdbx_strand_id
1 'polypeptide(L)'
;MLVFTILLYCVGLLAAVNAIEQSVEAAAHLTRRIVADSGRGHILTLMDSSVSNELSGFPFGIMEYYSVECTKETGNLLLFMSDLQLSARNMHQNPDQMAFTITALKDYNVYYGNRSTPVQQPRFTLFGHTTRIPESKSKLAMNCFFQTHPEARLWNSFHDFRFYEFHVEKIYYIGGFGGLNYIGWIPVDLYRTASLSLLRQS
;
A
#
# COMPACT_ATOMS: atom_id res chain seq x y z
N MET A 1 27.92 34.95 -22.93
CA MET A 1 27.35 35.08 -21.57
C MET A 1 25.93 34.52 -21.48
N LEU A 2 24.97 34.97 -22.30
CA LEU A 2 23.56 34.54 -22.21
C LEU A 2 23.31 33.02 -22.29
N VAL A 3 23.99 32.30 -23.21
CA VAL A 3 23.87 30.84 -23.38
C VAL A 3 24.36 30.08 -22.15
N PHE A 4 25.40 30.58 -21.48
CA PHE A 4 25.97 29.94 -20.29
C PHE A 4 25.04 30.10 -19.09
N THR A 5 24.37 31.26 -18.96
CA THR A 5 23.37 31.53 -17.93
C THR A 5 22.11 30.67 -18.12
N ILE A 6 21.64 30.49 -19.36
CA ILE A 6 20.50 29.62 -19.68
C ILE A 6 20.84 28.16 -19.36
N LEU A 7 22.03 27.69 -19.72
CA LEU A 7 22.46 26.32 -19.44
C LEU A 7 22.54 26.04 -17.93
N LEU A 8 23.13 26.95 -17.15
CA LEU A 8 23.19 26.86 -15.68
C LEU A 8 21.80 26.85 -15.04
N TYR A 9 20.88 27.68 -15.56
CA TYR A 9 19.50 27.72 -15.09
C TYR A 9 18.74 26.41 -15.39
N CYS A 10 18.90 25.86 -16.61
CA CYS A 10 18.31 24.57 -16.97
C CYS A 10 18.87 23.41 -16.13
N VAL A 11 20.18 23.38 -15.87
CA VAL A 11 20.80 22.38 -15.00
C VAL A 11 20.29 22.50 -13.56
N GLY A 12 20.14 23.73 -13.05
CA GLY A 12 19.56 23.98 -11.72
C GLY A 12 18.11 23.52 -11.61
N LEU A 13 17.29 23.77 -12.63
CA LEU A 13 15.91 23.27 -12.72
C LEU A 13 15.84 21.74 -12.75
N LEU A 14 16.66 21.09 -13.57
CA LEU A 14 16.74 19.62 -13.65
C LEU A 14 17.15 19.00 -12.31
N ALA A 15 18.14 19.58 -11.62
CA ALA A 15 18.56 19.12 -10.30
C ALA A 15 17.43 19.29 -9.26
N ALA A 16 16.69 20.39 -9.30
CA ALA A 16 15.56 20.63 -8.41
C ALA A 16 14.41 19.63 -8.66
N VAL A 17 14.07 19.35 -9.92
CA VAL A 17 13.05 18.36 -10.28
C VAL A 17 13.45 16.95 -9.80
N ASN A 18 14.68 16.52 -10.04
CA ASN A 18 15.18 15.23 -9.56
C ASN A 18 15.17 15.14 -8.02
N ALA A 19 15.53 16.21 -7.33
CA ALA A 19 15.50 16.25 -5.87
C ALA A 19 14.06 16.14 -5.32
N ILE A 20 13.08 16.71 -6.02
CA ILE A 20 11.66 16.60 -5.68
C ILE A 20 11.17 15.16 -5.90
N GLU A 21 11.51 14.52 -7.02
CA GLU A 21 11.13 13.11 -7.29
C GLU A 21 11.76 12.13 -6.28
N GLN A 22 12.93 12.46 -5.75
CA GLN A 22 13.64 11.68 -4.73
C GLN A 22 13.26 12.04 -3.29
N SER A 23 12.28 12.92 -3.09
CA SER A 23 11.85 13.35 -1.76
C SER A 23 10.97 12.32 -1.05
N VAL A 24 10.89 12.42 0.27
CA VAL A 24 9.97 11.59 1.08
C VAL A 24 8.51 11.99 0.82
N GLU A 25 8.25 13.24 0.46
CA GLU A 25 6.95 13.77 0.06
C GLU A 25 6.47 13.11 -1.23
N ALA A 26 7.31 13.08 -2.28
CA ALA A 26 6.99 12.39 -3.52
C ALA A 26 6.75 10.89 -3.29
N ALA A 27 7.59 10.25 -2.46
CA ALA A 27 7.40 8.86 -2.06
C ALA A 27 6.05 8.64 -1.36
N ALA A 28 5.63 9.54 -0.47
CA ALA A 28 4.33 9.46 0.22
C ALA A 28 3.15 9.57 -0.76
N HIS A 29 3.17 10.55 -1.67
CA HIS A 29 2.15 10.70 -2.70
C HIS A 29 2.07 9.49 -3.62
N LEU A 30 3.22 8.98 -4.06
CA LEU A 30 3.28 7.82 -4.95
C LEU A 30 2.81 6.54 -4.23
N THR A 31 3.18 6.36 -2.96
CA THR A 31 2.66 5.28 -2.11
C THR A 31 1.15 5.32 -2.05
N ARG A 32 0.55 6.49 -1.73
CA ARG A 32 -0.91 6.66 -1.70
C ARG A 32 -1.57 6.35 -3.04
N ARG A 33 -0.96 6.77 -4.15
CA ARG A 33 -1.46 6.47 -5.49
C ARG A 33 -1.44 4.97 -5.77
N ILE A 34 -0.34 4.29 -5.46
CA ILE A 34 -0.20 2.85 -5.68
C ILE A 34 -1.20 2.06 -4.82
N VAL A 35 -1.38 2.45 -3.55
CA VAL A 35 -2.41 1.87 -2.69
C VAL A 35 -3.79 2.01 -3.33
N ALA A 36 -4.15 3.21 -3.82
CA ALA A 36 -5.45 3.42 -4.46
C ALA A 36 -5.61 2.64 -5.78
N ASP A 37 -4.54 2.45 -6.55
CA ASP A 37 -4.57 1.79 -7.86
C ASP A 37 -4.51 0.26 -7.81
N SER A 38 -3.99 -0.33 -6.73
CA SER A 38 -3.68 -1.77 -6.72
C SER A 38 -4.86 -2.63 -6.26
N GLY A 39 -5.59 -2.23 -5.21
CA GLY A 39 -6.71 -2.98 -4.63
C GLY A 39 -6.35 -4.35 -4.05
N ARG A 40 -5.08 -4.76 -4.11
CA ARG A 40 -4.57 -6.04 -3.60
C ARG A 40 -3.11 -5.92 -3.20
N GLY A 41 -2.68 -6.77 -2.28
CA GLY A 41 -1.28 -6.94 -1.91
C GLY A 41 -1.14 -8.22 -1.11
N HIS A 42 -0.05 -8.38 -0.35
CA HIS A 42 0.12 -9.55 0.50
C HIS A 42 0.08 -9.14 1.96
N ILE A 43 -0.83 -9.73 2.73
CA ILE A 43 -0.82 -9.63 4.18
C ILE A 43 0.25 -10.54 4.73
N LEU A 44 0.97 -10.10 5.74
CA LEU A 44 1.94 -10.88 6.51
C LEU A 44 1.47 -10.95 7.95
N THR A 45 1.40 -12.18 8.45
CA THR A 45 0.97 -12.53 9.80
C THR A 45 2.01 -13.43 10.44
N LEU A 46 1.93 -13.62 11.76
CA LEU A 46 2.70 -14.64 12.45
C LEU A 46 1.83 -15.88 12.65
N MET A 47 2.37 -17.04 12.28
CA MET A 47 1.73 -18.33 12.53
C MET A 47 1.56 -18.53 14.04
N ASP A 48 0.32 -18.75 14.48
CA ASP A 48 0.02 -18.99 15.88
C ASP A 48 0.07 -20.48 16.23
N SER A 49 0.47 -20.78 17.48
CA SER A 49 0.54 -22.16 17.98
C SER A 49 -0.82 -22.89 17.99
N SER A 50 -1.94 -22.16 18.11
CA SER A 50 -3.30 -22.71 17.99
C SER A 50 -3.66 -23.15 16.57
N VAL A 51 -2.95 -22.63 15.56
CA VAL A 51 -3.12 -23.00 14.15
C VAL A 51 -2.16 -24.11 13.76
N SER A 52 -0.87 -23.97 14.11
CA SER A 52 0.15 -24.99 13.94
C SER A 52 1.26 -24.80 14.96
N ASN A 53 1.44 -25.79 15.84
CA ASN A 53 2.50 -25.77 16.83
C ASN A 53 3.90 -25.85 16.20
N GLU A 54 4.06 -26.58 15.09
CA GLU A 54 5.34 -26.72 14.38
C GLU A 54 5.78 -25.42 13.71
N LEU A 55 4.83 -24.67 13.16
CA LEU A 55 5.09 -23.42 12.44
C LEU A 55 4.94 -22.19 13.33
N SER A 56 4.75 -22.34 14.64
CA SER A 56 4.53 -21.20 15.53
C SER A 56 5.68 -20.19 15.44
N GLY A 57 5.33 -18.91 15.26
CA GLY A 57 6.28 -17.81 15.08
C GLY A 57 6.83 -17.64 13.66
N PHE A 58 6.53 -18.55 12.73
CA PHE A 58 6.91 -18.36 11.32
C PHE A 58 6.10 -17.22 10.70
N PRO A 59 6.73 -16.35 9.86
CA PRO A 59 5.98 -15.40 9.08
C PRO A 59 5.19 -16.13 7.99
N PHE A 60 3.91 -15.80 7.87
CA PHE A 60 3.01 -16.30 6.83
C PHE A 60 2.51 -15.15 5.97
N GLY A 61 2.70 -15.27 4.65
CA GLY A 61 2.29 -14.27 3.67
C GLY A 61 1.32 -14.83 2.62
N ILE A 62 0.23 -14.14 2.35
CA ILE A 62 -0.72 -14.50 1.29
C ILE A 62 -1.35 -13.25 0.67
N MET A 63 -1.77 -13.34 -0.59
CA MET A 63 -2.46 -12.25 -1.27
C MET A 63 -3.84 -12.00 -0.67
N GLU A 64 -4.17 -10.74 -0.37
CA GLU A 64 -5.48 -10.29 0.10
C GLU A 64 -5.97 -9.09 -0.71
N TYR A 65 -7.29 -9.01 -0.85
CA TYR A 65 -7.96 -7.84 -1.41
C TYR A 65 -8.19 -6.78 -0.36
N TYR A 66 -8.05 -5.53 -0.78
CA TYR A 66 -8.44 -4.38 0.02
C TYR A 66 -9.14 -3.32 -0.83
N SER A 67 -9.83 -2.42 -0.16
CA SER A 67 -10.36 -1.18 -0.73
C SER A 67 -9.91 0.01 0.11
N VAL A 68 -9.82 1.18 -0.54
CA VAL A 68 -9.60 2.46 0.16
C VAL A 68 -10.77 3.42 0.05
N GLU A 69 -11.88 3.04 -0.59
CA GLU A 69 -12.97 3.99 -0.91
C GLU A 69 -13.56 4.69 0.31
N CYS A 70 -13.69 3.99 1.44
CA CYS A 70 -14.17 4.53 2.71
C CYS A 70 -13.04 5.01 3.64
N THR A 71 -11.78 4.80 3.28
CA THR A 71 -10.60 5.06 4.13
C THR A 71 -9.60 6.00 3.45
N LYS A 72 -10.04 6.75 2.43
CA LYS A 72 -9.19 7.72 1.69
C LYS A 72 -8.61 8.79 2.60
N GLU A 73 -9.29 9.21 3.66
CA GLU A 73 -8.73 10.24 4.55
C GLU A 73 -7.66 9.69 5.50
N THR A 74 -7.78 8.43 5.90
CA THR A 74 -6.86 7.79 6.86
C THR A 74 -5.71 7.07 6.18
N GLY A 75 -5.85 6.70 4.91
CA GLY A 75 -4.91 5.84 4.21
C GLY A 75 -4.90 4.39 4.72
N ASN A 76 -5.88 4.02 5.55
CA ASN A 76 -6.09 2.65 6.02
C ASN A 76 -6.63 1.75 4.91
N LEU A 77 -6.54 0.44 5.11
CA LEU A 77 -7.07 -0.54 4.16
C LEU A 77 -8.34 -1.16 4.72
N LEU A 78 -9.42 -1.15 3.94
CA LEU A 78 -10.61 -1.93 4.22
C LEU A 78 -10.45 -3.33 3.62
N LEU A 79 -10.38 -4.36 4.46
CA LEU A 79 -10.25 -5.75 4.09
C LEU A 79 -11.61 -6.46 4.17
N PHE A 80 -11.80 -7.46 3.33
CA PHE A 80 -12.96 -8.36 3.37
C PHE A 80 -12.47 -9.80 3.25
N MET A 81 -12.44 -10.49 4.40
CA MET A 81 -11.69 -11.73 4.60
C MET A 81 -12.60 -12.81 5.18
N SER A 82 -12.36 -14.06 4.80
CA SER A 82 -12.98 -15.22 5.47
C SER A 82 -12.26 -15.49 6.79
N ASP A 83 -12.99 -15.63 7.89
CA ASP A 83 -12.43 -16.04 9.19
C ASP A 83 -11.89 -17.48 9.17
N LEU A 84 -12.14 -18.26 8.11
CA LEU A 84 -11.61 -19.61 7.96
C LEU A 84 -10.17 -19.62 7.45
N GLN A 85 -9.71 -18.57 6.76
CA GLN A 85 -8.39 -18.56 6.14
C GLN A 85 -7.27 -18.36 7.18
N LEU A 86 -6.09 -18.91 6.89
CA LEU A 86 -4.96 -18.92 7.84
C LEU A 86 -4.52 -17.50 8.26
N SER A 87 -4.47 -16.55 7.32
CA SER A 87 -4.13 -15.14 7.62
C SER A 87 -5.11 -14.52 8.61
N ALA A 88 -6.42 -14.76 8.48
CA ALA A 88 -7.43 -14.24 9.41
C ALA A 88 -7.31 -14.86 10.81
N ARG A 89 -7.10 -16.19 10.89
CA ARG A 89 -6.91 -16.87 12.18
C ARG A 89 -5.66 -16.38 12.91
N ASN A 90 -4.54 -16.24 12.19
CA ASN A 90 -3.31 -15.68 12.73
C ASN A 90 -3.51 -14.23 13.20
N MET A 91 -4.18 -13.42 12.38
CA MET A 91 -4.54 -12.02 12.69
C MET A 91 -5.38 -11.92 13.96
N HIS A 92 -6.34 -12.83 14.21
CA HIS A 92 -7.15 -12.81 15.43
C HIS A 92 -6.33 -13.04 16.70
N GLN A 93 -5.23 -13.77 16.61
CA GLN A 93 -4.34 -14.01 17.76
C GLN A 93 -3.36 -12.84 17.96
N ASN A 94 -2.91 -12.21 16.87
CA ASN A 94 -1.93 -11.12 16.91
C ASN A 94 -2.38 -9.92 16.07
N PRO A 95 -3.52 -9.27 16.43
CA PRO A 95 -4.10 -8.22 15.59
C PRO A 95 -3.23 -6.96 15.53
N ASP A 96 -2.29 -6.80 16.46
CA ASP A 96 -1.41 -5.63 16.59
C ASP A 96 -0.03 -5.79 15.91
N GLN A 97 0.23 -6.95 15.30
CA GLN A 97 1.53 -7.27 14.69
C GLN A 97 1.35 -7.73 13.24
N MET A 98 0.94 -6.80 12.40
CA MET A 98 0.58 -7.07 11.02
C MET A 98 1.43 -6.25 10.05
N ALA A 99 1.74 -6.85 8.91
CA ALA A 99 2.34 -6.14 7.79
C ALA A 99 1.57 -6.40 6.50
N PHE A 100 1.63 -5.47 5.55
CA PHE A 100 0.96 -5.57 4.27
C PHE A 100 1.87 -5.02 3.17
N THR A 101 2.33 -5.87 2.27
CA THR A 101 3.23 -5.48 1.18
C THR A 101 2.45 -5.25 -0.10
N ILE A 102 2.74 -4.13 -0.76
CA ILE A 102 2.09 -3.74 -2.02
C ILE A 102 3.18 -3.38 -3.03
N THR A 103 3.04 -3.95 -4.22
CA THR A 103 3.85 -3.63 -5.40
C THR A 103 2.98 -2.95 -6.43
N ALA A 104 3.50 -1.93 -7.08
CA ALA A 104 2.82 -1.27 -8.18
C ALA A 104 2.39 -2.26 -9.28
N LEU A 105 1.15 -2.14 -9.75
CA LEU A 105 0.65 -2.88 -10.91
C LEU A 105 0.87 -2.14 -12.24
N LYS A 106 1.22 -0.86 -12.17
CA LYS A 106 1.54 0.00 -13.31
C LYS A 106 3.03 0.34 -13.25
N ASP A 107 3.60 0.65 -14.40
CA ASP A 107 4.95 1.18 -14.48
C ASP A 107 4.94 2.67 -14.13
N TYR A 108 5.69 3.03 -13.08
CA TYR A 108 5.98 4.41 -12.67
C TYR A 108 7.42 4.80 -13.03
N ASN A 109 8.33 3.82 -13.06
CA ASN A 109 9.71 4.03 -13.49
C ASN A 109 9.94 3.39 -14.86
N VAL A 110 10.34 4.19 -15.85
CA VAL A 110 10.66 3.73 -17.20
C VAL A 110 12.11 4.07 -17.51
N TYR A 111 12.89 3.08 -17.97
CA TYR A 111 14.30 3.28 -18.34
C TYR A 111 14.47 3.27 -19.87
N TYR A 112 15.66 3.65 -20.33
CA TYR A 112 16.01 3.72 -21.76
C TYR A 112 15.46 2.54 -22.57
N GLY A 113 14.69 2.86 -23.61
CA GLY A 113 14.02 1.88 -24.48
C GLY A 113 12.57 1.54 -24.09
N ASN A 114 11.92 2.34 -23.23
CA ASN A 114 10.54 2.15 -22.77
C ASN A 114 10.30 0.77 -22.12
N ARG A 115 11.32 0.25 -21.43
CA ARG A 115 11.23 -1.01 -20.69
C ARG A 115 11.26 -0.72 -19.20
N SER A 116 10.36 -1.37 -18.49
CA SER A 116 10.29 -1.45 -17.04
C SER A 116 10.59 -2.88 -16.60
N THR A 117 11.16 -3.02 -15.41
CA THR A 117 11.35 -4.29 -14.72
C THR A 117 10.73 -4.23 -13.32
N PRO A 118 10.32 -5.36 -12.73
CA PRO A 118 9.71 -5.38 -11.41
C PRO A 118 10.56 -4.69 -10.32
N VAL A 119 11.89 -4.85 -10.36
CA VAL A 119 12.79 -4.25 -9.36
C VAL A 119 12.92 -2.72 -9.51
N GLN A 120 12.61 -2.19 -10.69
CA GLN A 120 12.58 -0.75 -10.92
C GLN A 120 11.31 -0.12 -10.36
N GLN A 121 10.23 -0.89 -10.16
CA GLN A 121 8.97 -0.33 -9.70
C GLN A 121 8.95 -0.06 -8.19
N PRO A 122 8.22 0.97 -7.74
CA PRO A 122 8.03 1.21 -6.32
C PRO A 122 7.34 0.03 -5.61
N ARG A 123 7.81 -0.24 -4.40
CA ARG A 123 7.29 -1.27 -3.50
C ARG A 123 7.45 -0.82 -2.07
N PHE A 124 6.54 -1.23 -1.21
CA PHE A 124 6.55 -0.83 0.18
C PHE A 124 5.84 -1.85 1.05
N THR A 125 6.18 -1.82 2.33
CA THR A 125 5.48 -2.56 3.38
C THR A 125 4.84 -1.57 4.33
N LEU A 126 3.53 -1.73 4.53
CA LEU A 126 2.76 -1.06 5.56
C LEU A 126 2.82 -1.94 6.82
N PHE A 127 3.02 -1.34 7.98
CA PHE A 127 2.97 -2.00 9.27
C PHE A 127 1.86 -1.37 10.11
N GLY A 128 1.20 -2.19 10.92
CA GLY A 128 0.23 -1.71 11.89
C GLY A 128 -0.64 -2.83 12.44
N HIS A 129 -1.90 -2.51 12.69
CA HIS A 129 -2.84 -3.39 13.38
C HIS A 129 -4.17 -3.49 12.63
N THR A 130 -4.99 -4.46 13.02
CA THR A 130 -6.32 -4.67 12.45
C THR A 130 -7.42 -4.56 13.49
N THR A 131 -8.52 -3.92 13.12
CA THR A 131 -9.75 -3.92 13.93
C THR A 131 -10.91 -4.45 13.12
N ARG A 132 -11.81 -5.21 13.74
CA ARG A 132 -13.04 -5.66 13.10
C ARG A 132 -14.01 -4.49 12.90
N ILE A 133 -14.57 -4.37 11.71
CA ILE A 133 -15.66 -3.42 11.45
C ILE A 133 -16.93 -3.92 12.14
N PRO A 134 -17.59 -3.09 12.99
CA PRO A 134 -18.85 -3.45 13.62
C PRO A 134 -19.95 -3.75 12.59
N GLU A 135 -20.86 -4.67 12.90
CA GLU A 135 -21.95 -5.06 12.00
C GLU A 135 -22.84 -3.87 11.61
N SER A 136 -23.02 -2.90 12.51
CA SER A 136 -23.73 -1.64 12.25
C SER A 136 -23.14 -0.80 11.11
N LYS A 137 -21.85 -0.98 10.80
CA LYS A 137 -21.13 -0.32 9.70
C LYS A 137 -20.93 -1.23 8.48
N SER A 138 -21.33 -2.49 8.55
CA SER A 138 -21.08 -3.50 7.49
C SER A 138 -21.63 -3.06 6.13
N LYS A 139 -22.85 -2.50 6.09
CA LYS A 139 -23.45 -2.03 4.83
C LYS A 139 -22.63 -0.94 4.15
N LEU A 140 -22.05 -0.02 4.92
CA LEU A 140 -21.16 1.03 4.39
C LEU A 140 -19.85 0.42 3.87
N ALA A 141 -19.25 -0.48 4.65
CA ALA A 141 -18.04 -1.20 4.26
C ALA A 141 -18.25 -1.99 2.95
N MET A 142 -19.37 -2.72 2.81
CA MET A 142 -19.75 -3.42 1.58
C MET A 142 -19.82 -2.48 0.38
N ASN A 143 -20.51 -1.34 0.53
CA ASN A 143 -20.65 -0.37 -0.56
C ASN A 143 -19.30 0.16 -1.03
N CYS A 144 -18.36 0.40 -0.11
CA CYS A 144 -17.01 0.84 -0.44
C CYS A 144 -16.16 -0.28 -1.05
N PHE A 145 -16.14 -1.46 -0.43
CA PHE A 145 -15.32 -2.57 -0.88
C PHE A 145 -15.70 -3.04 -2.28
N PHE A 146 -17.00 -3.17 -2.57
CA PHE A 146 -17.48 -3.66 -3.87
C PHE A 146 -17.42 -2.63 -5.00
N GLN A 147 -17.01 -1.38 -4.73
CA GLN A 147 -16.60 -0.47 -5.79
C GLN A 147 -15.21 -0.82 -6.32
N THR A 148 -14.33 -1.31 -5.45
CA THR A 148 -13.00 -1.80 -5.83
C THR A 148 -13.06 -3.23 -6.37
N HIS A 149 -13.83 -4.12 -5.73
CA HIS A 149 -13.94 -5.55 -6.07
C HIS A 149 -15.41 -5.97 -6.26
N PRO A 150 -16.04 -5.70 -7.42
CA PRO A 150 -17.44 -6.02 -7.67
C PRO A 150 -17.78 -7.50 -7.54
N GLU A 151 -16.83 -8.38 -7.88
CA GLU A 151 -16.97 -9.84 -7.83
C GLU A 151 -17.09 -10.37 -6.39
N ALA A 152 -16.54 -9.65 -5.41
CA ALA A 152 -16.58 -10.04 -4.00
C ALA A 152 -18.00 -10.00 -3.40
N ARG A 153 -18.98 -9.41 -4.11
CA ARG A 153 -20.40 -9.42 -3.71
C ARG A 153 -20.94 -10.83 -3.47
N LEU A 154 -20.46 -11.81 -4.23
CA LEU A 154 -20.87 -13.20 -4.07
C LEU A 154 -20.43 -13.78 -2.73
N TRP A 155 -19.31 -13.31 -2.16
CA TRP A 155 -18.78 -13.84 -0.91
C TRP A 155 -19.59 -13.40 0.31
N ASN A 156 -20.37 -12.32 0.19
CA ASN A 156 -21.28 -11.87 1.24
C ASN A 156 -22.40 -12.87 1.56
N SER A 157 -22.60 -13.87 0.71
CA SER A 157 -23.51 -14.99 1.01
C SER A 157 -22.95 -15.97 2.04
N PHE A 158 -21.63 -15.94 2.29
CA PHE A 158 -20.98 -16.80 3.27
C PHE A 158 -20.90 -16.12 4.64
N HIS A 159 -21.23 -16.87 5.68
CA HIS A 159 -21.37 -16.36 7.05
C HIS A 159 -20.03 -16.14 7.77
N ASP A 160 -18.92 -16.57 7.20
CA ASP A 160 -17.55 -16.48 7.73
C ASP A 160 -16.79 -15.26 7.20
N PHE A 161 -17.30 -14.56 6.19
CA PHE A 161 -16.68 -13.34 5.70
C PHE A 161 -16.99 -12.14 6.60
N ARG A 162 -15.95 -11.36 6.91
CA ARG A 162 -16.01 -10.19 7.78
C ARG A 162 -15.19 -9.04 7.21
N PHE A 163 -15.61 -7.82 7.55
CA PHE A 163 -14.85 -6.61 7.24
C PHE A 163 -13.89 -6.27 8.37
N TYR A 164 -12.66 -5.92 7.99
CA TYR A 164 -11.62 -5.46 8.89
C TYR A 164 -11.02 -4.18 8.36
N GLU A 165 -10.58 -3.30 9.25
CA GLU A 165 -9.76 -2.15 8.89
C GLU A 165 -8.34 -2.41 9.35
N PHE A 166 -7.39 -2.36 8.41
CA PHE A 166 -5.97 -2.33 8.68
C PHE A 166 -5.54 -0.87 8.87
N HIS A 167 -5.12 -0.55 10.09
CA HIS A 167 -4.65 0.77 10.48
C HIS A 167 -3.17 0.89 10.17
N VAL A 168 -2.82 1.79 9.24
CA VAL A 168 -1.43 2.01 8.86
C VAL A 168 -0.73 2.87 9.91
N GLU A 169 0.38 2.37 10.45
CA GLU A 169 1.18 3.04 11.49
C GLU A 169 2.59 3.38 11.03
N LYS A 170 3.23 2.51 10.25
CA LYS A 170 4.58 2.73 9.70
C LYS A 170 4.68 2.22 8.27
N ILE A 171 5.56 2.84 7.50
CA ILE A 171 5.71 2.54 6.07
C ILE A 171 7.19 2.51 5.74
N TYR A 172 7.66 1.38 5.21
CA TYR A 172 9.00 1.29 4.63
C TYR A 172 8.88 1.19 3.12
N TYR A 173 9.53 2.12 2.42
CA TYR A 173 9.37 2.33 0.99
C TYR A 173 10.69 2.16 0.25
N ILE A 174 10.59 1.57 -0.95
CA ILE A 174 11.69 1.47 -1.89
C ILE A 174 11.18 1.91 -3.26
N GLY A 175 11.60 3.09 -3.73
CA GLY A 175 11.04 3.70 -4.93
C GLY A 175 11.53 3.13 -6.25
N GLY A 176 12.66 2.42 -6.25
CA GLY A 176 13.24 1.89 -7.48
C GLY A 176 14.57 1.19 -7.25
N PHE A 177 15.29 0.94 -8.32
CA PHE A 177 16.66 0.40 -8.30
C PHE A 177 17.64 1.43 -8.86
N GLY A 178 18.92 1.35 -8.49
CA GLY A 178 19.98 2.19 -9.05
C GLY A 178 20.24 3.52 -8.31
N GLY A 179 19.72 3.69 -7.09
CA GLY A 179 20.06 4.84 -6.22
C GLY A 179 19.43 6.19 -6.62
N LEU A 180 18.55 6.19 -7.64
CA LEU A 180 17.90 7.40 -8.15
C LEU A 180 16.52 7.67 -7.52
N ASN A 181 16.14 6.90 -6.51
CA ASN A 181 14.80 6.96 -5.91
C ASN A 181 14.92 7.00 -4.39
N TYR A 182 13.92 7.61 -3.75
CA TYR A 182 13.82 7.56 -2.29
C TYR A 182 13.75 6.11 -1.79
N ILE A 183 14.53 5.81 -0.76
CA ILE A 183 14.48 4.55 -0.01
C ILE A 183 14.49 4.92 1.47
N GLY A 184 13.50 4.47 2.21
CA GLY A 184 13.44 4.76 3.63
C GLY A 184 12.03 4.73 4.21
N TRP A 185 11.94 5.22 5.44
CA TRP A 185 10.70 5.34 6.19
C TRP A 185 9.90 6.56 5.73
N ILE A 186 8.63 6.35 5.40
CA ILE A 186 7.70 7.45 5.15
C ILE A 186 6.98 7.77 6.47
N PRO A 187 7.02 9.03 6.97
CA PRO A 187 6.24 9.45 8.11
C PRO A 187 4.74 9.20 7.87
N VAL A 188 4.07 8.55 8.82
CA VAL A 188 2.66 8.15 8.64
C VAL A 188 1.73 9.34 8.45
N ASP A 189 2.00 10.47 9.11
CA ASP A 189 1.20 11.68 8.96
C ASP A 189 1.34 12.27 7.56
N LEU A 190 2.56 12.24 7.00
CA LEU A 190 2.79 12.65 5.61
C LEU A 190 2.04 11.75 4.63
N TYR A 191 2.05 10.43 4.86
CA TYR A 191 1.25 9.48 4.09
C TYR A 191 -0.26 9.76 4.19
N ARG A 192 -0.76 10.10 5.39
CA ARG A 192 -2.18 10.41 5.61
C ARG A 192 -2.62 11.67 4.87
N THR A 193 -1.81 12.72 4.92
CA THR A 193 -2.10 14.01 4.27
C THR A 193 -1.73 14.06 2.79
N ALA A 194 -1.02 13.06 2.27
CA ALA A 194 -0.60 13.02 0.88
C ALA A 194 -1.82 12.92 -0.06
N SER A 195 -2.06 14.00 -0.82
CA SER A 195 -3.14 14.06 -1.79
C SER A 195 -2.96 13.05 -2.93
N LEU A 196 -4.08 12.44 -3.34
CA LEU A 196 -4.18 11.62 -4.55
C LEU A 196 -4.22 12.45 -5.85
N SER A 197 -4.40 13.78 -5.75
CA SER A 197 -4.49 14.68 -6.91
C SER A 197 -3.14 15.16 -7.46
N LEU A 198 -2.06 15.02 -6.68
CA LEU A 198 -0.77 15.65 -6.97
C LEU A 198 0.13 14.89 -7.97
N LEU A 199 -0.28 13.73 -8.48
CA LEU A 199 0.49 12.96 -9.48
C LEU A 199 -0.26 12.73 -10.80
N ARG A 200 -1.15 13.66 -11.18
CA ARG A 200 -1.55 13.78 -12.59
C ARG A 200 -0.43 14.52 -13.34
N GLN A 201 0.60 13.80 -13.77
CA GLN A 201 1.48 14.19 -14.88
C GLN A 201 2.52 13.11 -15.17
N SER A 202 2.25 12.30 -16.19
CA SER A 202 3.16 11.98 -17.31
C SER A 202 2.40 11.10 -18.29
#